data_AF-A0A7S3C799-F1
#
_entry.id   AF-A0A7S3C799-F1
#
_cell.length_a   1.000
_cell.length_b   1.000
_cell.length_c   1.000
_cell.angle_alpha   90.00
_cell.angle_beta   90.00
_cell.angle_gamma   90.00
#
_symmetry.space_group_name_H-M   'P 1'
#
loop_
_entity.id
_entity.type
_entity.pdbx_description
1 polymer ?
#
loop_
_entity_poly.entity_id
_entity_poly.type
_entity_poly.pdbx_seq_one_letter_code
_entity_poly.pdbx_strand_id
1 'polypeptide(L)'
;ATHSSPMQPRFAELTVQRPDLYGPFWIATTLVFVSAMAGNFASYLRAEKDVPFVSDVTKVMLSTVLWYGYVSFCPLLLYLYLRWHGAAPFLSQLVCLYGYSLAIFVPAALLCAIPSHAIEWIVLVVAAVHSTHFLAANARELVAAVASANARRAAMLMVCGGHLALTVGLKFYFF
;
A
#
# COMPACT_ATOMS: atom_id res chain seq x y z
N ALA A 1 33.05 -6.90 2.91
CA ALA A 1 32.42 -8.08 3.53
C ALA A 1 30.95 -7.75 3.82
N THR A 2 30.05 -8.06 2.90
CA THR A 2 28.61 -7.89 3.08
C THR A 2 28.05 -9.16 3.71
N HIS A 3 27.66 -9.09 4.98
CA HIS A 3 26.94 -10.16 5.66
C HIS A 3 25.59 -10.39 4.96
N SER A 4 25.51 -11.42 4.10
CA SER A 4 24.24 -12.05 3.73
C SER A 4 23.87 -13.05 4.82
N SER A 5 22.83 -12.78 5.58
CA SER A 5 22.23 -13.76 6.49
C SER A 5 21.63 -14.92 5.66
N PRO A 6 21.93 -16.19 5.98
CA PRO A 6 21.64 -17.35 5.11
C PRO A 6 20.18 -17.86 5.17
N MET A 7 19.22 -17.08 5.68
CA MET A 7 17.94 -17.62 6.19
C MET A 7 16.67 -17.00 5.61
N GLN A 8 16.69 -16.45 4.38
CA GLN A 8 15.53 -16.32 3.47
C GLN A 8 15.93 -15.55 2.20
N PRO A 9 15.52 -15.99 0.99
CA PRO A 9 15.66 -15.17 -0.21
C PRO A 9 14.85 -13.89 -0.05
N ARG A 10 15.45 -12.73 -0.35
CA ARG A 10 14.76 -11.45 -0.20
C ARG A 10 13.69 -11.32 -1.29
N PHE A 11 12.62 -10.57 -1.01
CA PHE A 11 11.51 -10.40 -1.95
C PHE A 11 11.98 -9.91 -3.33
N ALA A 12 12.99 -9.02 -3.35
CA ALA A 12 13.59 -8.57 -4.60
C ALA A 12 14.25 -9.71 -5.38
N GLU A 13 14.96 -10.63 -4.72
CA GLU A 13 15.60 -11.79 -5.36
C GLU A 13 14.55 -12.75 -5.97
N LEU A 14 13.44 -12.97 -5.28
CA LEU A 14 12.34 -13.83 -5.76
C LEU A 14 11.61 -13.23 -6.96
N THR A 15 11.39 -11.92 -6.95
CA THR A 15 10.62 -11.22 -8.00
C THR A 15 11.44 -10.85 -9.23
N VAL A 16 12.77 -10.78 -9.14
CA VAL A 16 13.67 -10.58 -10.29
C VAL A 16 13.54 -11.72 -11.30
N GLN A 17 13.32 -12.96 -10.84
CA GLN A 17 13.29 -14.12 -11.73
C GLN A 17 11.91 -14.34 -12.39
N ARG A 18 10.81 -14.08 -11.67
CA ARG A 18 9.42 -14.19 -12.19
C ARG A 18 8.47 -13.25 -11.44
N PRO A 19 8.25 -12.00 -11.91
CA PRO A 19 7.31 -11.09 -11.28
C PRO A 19 5.87 -11.58 -11.49
N ASP A 20 5.08 -11.64 -10.41
CA ASP A 20 3.74 -12.19 -10.36
C ASP A 20 2.67 -11.11 -10.11
N LEU A 21 2.08 -10.60 -11.19
CA LEU A 21 1.05 -9.56 -11.09
C LEU A 21 -0.28 -10.06 -10.50
N TYR A 22 -0.46 -11.38 -10.36
CA TYR A 22 -1.65 -12.00 -9.78
C TYR A 22 -1.86 -11.59 -8.31
N GLY A 23 -0.81 -11.60 -7.49
CA GLY A 23 -0.89 -11.22 -6.08
C GLY A 23 -1.37 -9.78 -5.87
N PRO A 24 -0.68 -8.77 -6.42
CA PRO A 24 -1.09 -7.37 -6.39
C PRO A 24 -2.53 -7.13 -6.85
N PHE A 25 -2.94 -7.79 -7.95
CA PHE A 25 -4.29 -7.66 -8.49
C PHE A 25 -5.36 -8.12 -7.48
N TRP A 26 -5.17 -9.29 -6.86
CA TRP A 26 -6.16 -9.81 -5.91
C TRP A 26 -6.11 -9.13 -4.55
N ILE A 27 -4.93 -8.68 -4.09
CA ILE A 27 -4.81 -7.87 -2.87
C ILE A 27 -5.58 -6.56 -3.06
N ALA A 28 -5.34 -5.83 -4.17
CA ALA A 28 -6.05 -4.59 -4.46
C ALA A 28 -7.56 -4.82 -4.59
N THR A 29 -7.99 -5.87 -5.32
CA THR A 29 -9.42 -6.21 -5.46
C THR A 29 -10.07 -6.50 -4.11
N THR A 30 -9.43 -7.30 -3.26
CA THR A 30 -9.92 -7.62 -1.92
C THR A 30 -10.07 -6.35 -1.09
N LEU A 31 -9.06 -5.49 -1.13
CA LEU A 31 -9.09 -4.21 -0.43
C LEU A 31 -10.22 -3.31 -0.91
N VAL A 32 -10.51 -3.27 -2.22
CA VAL A 32 -11.65 -2.50 -2.76
C VAL A 32 -12.96 -2.89 -2.09
N PHE A 33 -13.24 -4.20 -2.02
CA PHE A 33 -14.47 -4.67 -1.42
C PHE A 33 -14.47 -4.50 0.10
N VAL A 34 -13.37 -4.84 0.77
CA VAL A 34 -13.29 -4.80 2.23
C VAL A 34 -13.35 -3.37 2.76
N SER A 35 -12.65 -2.40 2.14
CA SER A 35 -12.72 -1.00 2.60
C SER A 35 -14.11 -0.39 2.36
N ALA A 36 -14.73 -0.67 1.22
CA ALA A 36 -16.08 -0.19 0.93
C ALA A 36 -17.13 -0.81 1.87
N MET A 37 -17.04 -2.10 2.14
CA MET A 37 -17.93 -2.82 3.05
C MET A 37 -17.73 -2.37 4.50
N ALA A 38 -16.48 -2.33 4.98
CA ALA A 38 -16.15 -1.93 6.35
C ALA A 38 -16.55 -0.47 6.62
N GLY A 39 -16.29 0.45 5.68
CA GLY A 39 -16.69 1.85 5.82
C GLY A 39 -18.22 2.03 5.83
N ASN A 40 -18.96 1.26 5.03
CA ASN A 40 -20.43 1.25 5.09
C ASN A 40 -20.94 0.64 6.40
N PHE A 41 -20.33 -0.44 6.88
CA PHE A 41 -20.72 -1.08 8.14
C PHE A 41 -20.46 -0.16 9.34
N ALA A 42 -19.31 0.51 9.40
CA ALA A 42 -19.02 1.51 10.43
C ALA A 42 -20.01 2.68 10.37
N SER A 43 -20.38 3.13 9.16
CA SER A 43 -21.40 4.17 8.97
C SER A 43 -22.79 3.72 9.45
N TYR A 44 -23.16 2.46 9.19
CA TYR A 44 -24.40 1.86 9.68
C TYR A 44 -24.45 1.83 11.21
N LEU A 45 -23.36 1.40 11.86
CA LEU A 45 -23.30 1.34 13.32
C LEU A 45 -23.32 2.73 13.98
N ARG A 46 -22.94 3.78 13.24
CA ARG A 46 -23.00 5.19 13.68
C ARG A 46 -24.36 5.84 13.39
N ALA A 47 -25.19 5.24 12.55
CA ALA A 47 -26.45 5.83 12.15
C ALA A 47 -27.43 5.92 13.33
N GLU A 48 -28.25 6.97 13.33
CA GLU A 48 -29.33 7.13 14.30
C GLU A 48 -30.40 6.05 14.08
N LYS A 49 -30.94 5.50 15.17
CA LYS A 49 -31.84 4.33 15.14
C LYS A 49 -33.14 4.56 14.37
N ASP A 50 -33.58 5.81 14.26
CA ASP A 50 -34.87 6.19 13.68
C ASP A 50 -34.76 6.64 12.22
N VAL A 51 -33.55 6.63 11.63
CA VAL A 51 -33.31 7.01 10.24
C VAL A 51 -32.96 5.76 9.41
N PRO A 52 -33.68 5.46 8.31
CA PRO A 52 -33.31 4.38 7.42
C PRO A 52 -31.89 4.57 6.87
N PHE A 53 -30.99 3.62 7.15
CA PHE A 53 -29.63 3.67 6.62
C PHE A 53 -29.59 3.28 5.15
N VAL A 54 -28.93 4.10 4.33
CA VAL A 54 -28.65 3.83 2.92
C VAL A 54 -27.15 3.67 2.74
N SER A 55 -26.73 2.56 2.14
CA SER A 55 -25.33 2.32 1.84
C SER A 55 -24.82 3.27 0.75
N ASP A 56 -23.64 3.82 0.98
CA ASP A 56 -22.94 4.67 0.03
C ASP A 56 -22.12 3.82 -0.93
N VAL A 57 -22.68 3.61 -2.11
CA VAL A 57 -22.05 2.85 -3.21
C VAL A 57 -20.83 3.55 -3.80
N THR A 58 -20.68 4.87 -3.59
CA THR A 58 -19.53 5.65 -4.04
C THR A 58 -18.24 5.15 -3.41
N LYS A 59 -18.31 4.56 -2.20
CA LYS A 59 -17.17 3.95 -1.53
C LYS A 59 -16.50 2.85 -2.36
N VAL A 60 -17.23 2.12 -3.20
CA VAL A 60 -16.63 1.12 -4.10
C VAL A 60 -15.77 1.80 -5.17
N MET A 61 -16.28 2.88 -5.78
CA MET A 61 -15.55 3.66 -6.79
C MET A 61 -14.33 4.33 -6.18
N LEU A 62 -14.48 4.99 -5.02
CA LEU A 62 -13.37 5.62 -4.31
C LEU A 62 -12.31 4.59 -3.91
N SER A 63 -12.72 3.41 -3.45
CA SER A 63 -11.76 2.36 -3.08
C SER A 63 -11.01 1.86 -4.31
N THR A 64 -11.72 1.69 -5.43
CA THR A 64 -11.12 1.29 -6.70
C THR A 64 -10.04 2.27 -7.13
N VAL A 65 -10.37 3.57 -7.17
CA VAL A 65 -9.42 4.63 -7.53
C VAL A 65 -8.24 4.66 -6.55
N LEU A 66 -8.49 4.55 -5.25
CA LEU A 66 -7.44 4.61 -4.24
C LEU A 66 -6.46 3.44 -4.35
N TRP A 67 -6.95 2.20 -4.34
CA TRP A 67 -6.10 1.00 -4.30
C TRP A 67 -5.42 0.75 -5.64
N TYR A 68 -6.16 0.77 -6.75
CA TYR A 68 -5.56 0.56 -8.07
C TYR A 68 -4.74 1.76 -8.52
N GLY A 69 -5.16 2.98 -8.18
CA GLY A 69 -4.35 4.17 -8.41
C GLY A 69 -3.02 4.08 -7.66
N TYR A 70 -3.03 3.67 -6.41
CA TYR A 70 -1.81 3.48 -5.63
C TYR A 70 -0.87 2.41 -6.22
N VAL A 71 -1.39 1.21 -6.50
CA VAL A 71 -0.61 0.06 -7.01
C VAL A 71 -0.11 0.27 -8.45
N SER A 72 -0.64 1.23 -9.19
CA SER A 72 -0.17 1.56 -10.55
C SER A 72 0.68 2.83 -10.59
N PHE A 73 0.16 3.94 -10.05
CA PHE A 73 0.77 5.26 -10.21
C PHE A 73 2.04 5.42 -9.39
N CYS A 74 2.05 5.01 -8.12
CA CYS A 74 3.24 5.13 -7.27
C CYS A 74 4.44 4.31 -7.78
N PRO A 75 4.30 3.01 -8.13
CA PRO A 75 5.41 2.26 -8.70
C PRO A 75 5.82 2.77 -10.09
N LEU A 76 4.89 3.30 -10.89
CA LEU A 76 5.23 3.95 -12.17
C LEU A 76 6.10 5.20 -11.95
N LEU A 77 5.73 6.08 -11.02
CA LEU A 77 6.53 7.26 -10.70
C LEU A 77 7.93 6.88 -10.20
N LEU A 78 8.03 5.90 -9.30
CA LEU A 78 9.31 5.42 -8.82
C LEU A 78 10.13 4.77 -9.94
N TYR A 79 9.49 3.98 -10.81
CA TYR A 79 10.12 3.38 -11.98
C TYR A 79 10.75 4.44 -12.89
N LEU A 80 9.98 5.45 -13.28
CA LEU A 80 10.46 6.54 -14.14
C LEU A 80 11.60 7.30 -13.48
N TYR A 81 11.47 7.60 -12.18
CA TYR A 81 12.51 8.28 -11.41
C TYR A 81 13.82 7.47 -11.33
N LEU A 82 13.74 6.18 -11.05
CA LEU A 82 14.92 5.31 -10.97
C LEU A 82 15.59 5.15 -12.35
N ARG A 83 14.80 5.01 -13.42
CA ARG A 83 15.28 4.95 -14.81
C ARG A 83 15.98 6.24 -15.22
N TRP A 84 15.43 7.39 -14.84
CA TRP A 84 16.05 8.70 -15.07
C TRP A 84 17.44 8.80 -14.42
N HIS A 85 17.63 8.15 -13.27
CA HIS A 85 18.90 8.14 -12.54
C HIS A 85 19.81 6.93 -12.87
N GLY A 86 19.57 6.24 -13.98
CA GLY A 86 20.45 5.20 -14.51
C GLY A 86 20.28 3.81 -13.89
N ALA A 87 19.32 3.62 -12.97
CA ALA A 87 18.94 2.29 -12.52
C ALA A 87 17.99 1.62 -13.53
N ALA A 88 17.99 0.29 -13.61
CA ALA A 88 17.17 -0.46 -14.56
C ALA A 88 16.23 -1.47 -13.89
N PRO A 89 15.32 -1.03 -12.97
CA PRO A 89 14.34 -1.93 -12.40
C PRO A 89 13.30 -2.36 -13.45
N PHE A 90 12.62 -3.48 -13.21
CA PHE A 90 11.43 -3.86 -13.96
C PHE A 90 10.19 -3.21 -13.33
N LEU A 91 9.30 -2.64 -14.14
CA LEU A 91 8.06 -2.02 -13.63
C LEU A 91 7.19 -3.06 -12.90
N SER A 92 7.09 -4.27 -13.44
CA SER A 92 6.34 -5.37 -12.82
C SER A 92 6.87 -5.72 -11.43
N GLN A 93 8.20 -5.67 -11.21
CA GLN A 93 8.80 -5.88 -9.91
C GLN A 93 8.36 -4.82 -8.89
N LEU A 94 8.28 -3.55 -9.32
CA LEU A 94 7.80 -2.46 -8.47
C LEU A 94 6.29 -2.58 -8.19
N VAL A 95 5.48 -2.95 -9.19
CA VAL A 95 4.05 -3.21 -8.98
C VAL A 95 3.83 -4.36 -8.01
N CYS A 96 4.59 -5.46 -8.13
CA CYS A 96 4.59 -6.57 -7.17
C CYS A 96 4.93 -6.07 -5.77
N LEU A 97 6.05 -5.36 -5.63
CA LEU A 97 6.50 -4.85 -4.34
C LEU A 97 5.45 -3.95 -3.67
N TYR A 98 4.89 -3.00 -4.41
CA TYR A 98 3.83 -2.12 -3.91
C TYR A 98 2.56 -2.90 -3.56
N GLY A 99 2.11 -3.80 -4.44
CA GLY A 99 0.91 -4.61 -4.20
C GLY A 99 1.01 -5.51 -2.96
N TYR A 100 2.13 -6.21 -2.79
CA TYR A 100 2.36 -7.07 -1.62
C TYR A 100 2.48 -6.29 -0.32
N SER A 101 3.03 -5.08 -0.36
CA SER A 101 3.05 -4.22 0.82
C SER A 101 1.64 -3.95 1.36
N LEU A 102 0.61 -3.96 0.51
CA LEU A 102 -0.76 -3.67 0.91
C LEU A 102 -1.48 -4.82 1.63
N ALA A 103 -0.92 -6.04 1.64
CA ALA A 103 -1.60 -7.20 2.21
C ALA A 103 -2.03 -6.98 3.68
N ILE A 104 -1.23 -6.28 4.47
CA ILE A 104 -1.54 -5.96 5.88
C ILE A 104 -2.78 -5.05 6.03
N PHE A 105 -3.14 -4.29 5.00
CA PHE A 105 -4.33 -3.46 5.03
C PHE A 105 -5.63 -4.27 4.92
N VAL A 106 -5.59 -5.54 4.49
CA VAL A 106 -6.78 -6.39 4.40
C VAL A 106 -7.36 -6.65 5.79
N PRO A 107 -6.62 -7.23 6.76
CA PRO A 107 -7.12 -7.36 8.12
C PRO A 107 -7.31 -6.00 8.81
N ALA A 108 -6.49 -4.99 8.49
CA ALA A 108 -6.65 -3.65 9.05
C ALA A 108 -8.01 -3.04 8.71
N ALA A 109 -8.42 -3.09 7.44
CA ALA A 109 -9.69 -2.54 6.98
C ALA A 109 -10.90 -3.25 7.64
N LEU A 110 -10.82 -4.57 7.86
CA LEU A 110 -11.84 -5.30 8.62
C LEU A 110 -11.93 -4.83 10.08
N LEU A 111 -10.80 -4.61 10.75
CA LEU A 111 -10.79 -4.11 12.13
C LEU A 111 -11.31 -2.67 12.23
N CYS A 112 -11.08 -1.84 11.21
CA CYS A 112 -11.65 -0.50 11.13
C CYS A 112 -13.17 -0.46 10.90
N ALA A 113 -13.82 -1.61 10.69
CA ALA A 113 -15.28 -1.70 10.69
C ALA A 113 -15.88 -1.45 12.09
N ILE A 114 -15.08 -1.59 13.16
CA ILE A 114 -15.46 -1.24 14.53
C ILE A 114 -15.45 0.29 14.64
N PRO A 115 -16.59 0.97 14.88
CA PRO A 115 -16.75 2.42 14.75
C PRO A 115 -16.14 3.18 15.94
N SER A 116 -14.83 3.08 16.12
CA SER A 116 -14.07 3.73 17.18
C SER A 116 -12.87 4.44 16.60
N HIS A 117 -12.85 5.77 16.76
CA HIS A 117 -11.75 6.61 16.28
C HIS A 117 -10.37 6.16 16.80
N ALA A 118 -10.29 5.70 18.05
CA ALA A 118 -9.04 5.21 18.62
C ALA A 118 -8.58 3.91 17.95
N ILE A 119 -9.50 2.96 17.72
CA ILE A 119 -9.18 1.68 17.07
C ILE A 119 -8.72 1.94 15.63
N GLU A 120 -9.45 2.76 14.88
CA GLU A 120 -9.10 3.09 13.50
C GLU A 120 -7.71 3.69 13.39
N TRP A 121 -7.38 4.70 14.22
CA TRP A 121 -6.06 5.31 14.20
C TRP A 121 -4.95 4.33 14.54
N ILE A 122 -5.11 3.52 15.60
CA ILE A 122 -4.10 2.54 16.02
C ILE A 122 -3.88 1.52 14.91
N VAL A 123 -4.96 0.92 14.39
CA VAL A 123 -4.90 -0.12 13.36
C VAL A 123 -4.27 0.41 12.08
N LEU A 124 -4.69 1.60 11.61
CA LEU A 124 -4.13 2.20 10.40
C LEU A 124 -2.66 2.59 10.56
N VAL A 125 -2.25 3.13 11.72
CA VAL A 125 -0.85 3.47 11.98
C VAL A 125 0.01 2.21 12.01
N VAL A 126 -0.43 1.15 12.69
CA VAL A 126 0.31 -0.12 12.73
C VAL A 126 0.44 -0.73 11.33
N ALA A 127 -0.65 -0.78 10.57
CA ALA A 127 -0.63 -1.27 9.19
C ALA A 127 0.30 -0.43 8.31
N ALA A 128 0.23 0.90 8.41
CA ALA A 128 1.06 1.82 7.65
C ALA A 128 2.55 1.67 8.00
N VAL A 129 2.91 1.56 9.28
CA VAL A 129 4.30 1.35 9.71
C VAL A 129 4.83 0.02 9.19
N HIS A 130 4.08 -1.07 9.37
CA HIS A 130 4.48 -2.40 8.90
C HIS A 130 4.66 -2.42 7.37
N SER A 131 3.69 -1.87 6.65
CA SER A 131 3.68 -1.82 5.20
C SER A 131 4.79 -0.92 4.64
N THR A 132 4.99 0.26 5.22
CA THR A 132 6.07 1.19 4.84
C THR A 132 7.43 0.58 5.14
N HIS A 133 7.60 -0.11 6.28
CA HIS A 133 8.84 -0.80 6.60
C HIS A 133 9.17 -1.88 5.58
N PHE A 134 8.21 -2.74 5.24
CA PHE A 134 8.37 -3.76 4.20
C PHE A 134 8.72 -3.14 2.85
N LEU A 135 7.98 -2.12 2.43
CA LEU A 135 8.18 -1.45 1.15
C LEU A 135 9.56 -0.78 1.10
N ALA A 136 9.93 -0.04 2.13
CA ALA A 136 11.19 0.66 2.21
C ALA A 136 12.40 -0.29 2.29
N ALA A 137 12.28 -1.39 3.06
CA ALA A 137 13.35 -2.38 3.18
C ALA A 137 13.70 -3.01 1.83
N ASN A 138 12.68 -3.37 1.03
CA ASN A 138 12.88 -4.00 -0.27
C ASN A 138 13.18 -2.98 -1.39
N ALA A 139 12.61 -1.77 -1.34
CA ALA A 139 12.91 -0.71 -2.30
C ALA A 139 14.37 -0.24 -2.21
N ARG A 140 14.99 -0.28 -1.02
CA ARG A 140 16.41 0.10 -0.82
C ARG A 140 17.36 -0.66 -1.74
N GLU A 141 17.06 -1.92 -2.07
CA GLU A 141 17.90 -2.75 -2.94
C GLU A 141 17.87 -2.25 -4.38
N LEU A 142 16.68 -1.87 -4.86
CA LEU A 142 16.49 -1.28 -6.19
C LEU A 142 17.10 0.12 -6.27
N VAL A 143 16.95 0.90 -5.21
CA VAL A 143 17.47 2.26 -5.08
C VAL A 143 19.00 2.26 -4.93
N ALA A 144 19.61 1.19 -4.42
CA ALA A 144 21.06 1.10 -4.24
C ALA A 144 21.84 1.18 -5.57
N ALA A 145 21.20 0.84 -6.70
CA ALA A 145 21.78 0.96 -8.03
C ALA A 145 21.99 2.44 -8.48
N VAL A 146 21.35 3.40 -7.81
CA VAL A 146 21.51 4.83 -8.11
C VAL A 146 22.74 5.41 -7.40
N ALA A 147 23.65 6.02 -8.16
CA ALA A 147 24.90 6.56 -7.62
C ALA A 147 24.71 7.76 -6.67
N SER A 148 23.79 8.69 -7.00
CA SER A 148 23.58 9.91 -6.22
C SER A 148 22.87 9.63 -4.89
N ALA A 149 23.51 9.97 -3.77
CA ALA A 149 22.92 9.84 -2.44
C ALA A 149 21.64 10.67 -2.26
N ASN A 150 21.60 11.88 -2.85
CA ASN A 150 20.42 12.73 -2.83
C ASN A 150 19.28 12.10 -3.65
N ALA A 151 19.59 11.52 -4.81
CA ALA A 151 18.59 10.86 -5.62
C ALA A 151 18.00 9.63 -4.91
N ARG A 152 18.84 8.85 -4.20
CA ARG A 152 18.39 7.74 -3.36
C ARG A 152 17.48 8.19 -2.22
N ARG A 153 17.84 9.28 -1.52
CA ARG A 153 17.00 9.85 -0.45
C ARG A 153 15.64 10.29 -0.99
N ALA A 154 15.62 10.99 -2.11
CA ALA A 154 14.38 11.41 -2.76
C ALA A 154 13.50 10.22 -3.19
N ALA A 155 14.08 9.15 -3.73
CA ALA A 155 13.33 7.91 -4.01
C ALA A 155 12.68 7.32 -2.75
N MET A 156 13.41 7.26 -1.64
CA MET A 156 12.85 6.77 -0.37
C MET A 156 11.77 7.70 0.20
N LEU A 157 11.90 9.02 0.00
CA LEU A 157 10.85 9.98 0.37
C LEU A 157 9.59 9.82 -0.48
N MET A 158 9.72 9.53 -1.78
CA MET A 158 8.58 9.22 -2.65
C MET A 158 7.85 7.96 -2.16
N VAL A 159 8.59 6.91 -1.78
CA VAL A 159 8.05 5.68 -1.21
C VAL A 159 7.26 5.96 0.07
N CYS A 160 7.91 6.58 1.07
CA CYS A 160 7.27 6.85 2.36
C CYS A 160 6.11 7.85 2.23
N GLY A 161 6.28 8.89 1.40
CA GLY A 161 5.27 9.92 1.18
C GLY A 161 4.02 9.38 0.49
N GLY A 162 4.18 8.53 -0.52
CA GLY A 162 3.06 7.85 -1.17
C GLY A 162 2.28 6.97 -0.19
N HIS A 163 2.99 6.21 0.65
CA HIS A 163 2.37 5.33 1.65
C HIS A 163 1.63 6.10 2.74
N LEU A 164 2.19 7.23 3.17
CA LEU A 164 1.53 8.14 4.10
C LEU A 164 0.26 8.73 3.49
N ALA A 165 0.33 9.21 2.25
CA ALA A 165 -0.81 9.75 1.53
C ALA A 165 -1.95 8.72 1.38
N LEU A 166 -1.61 7.46 1.06
CA LEU A 166 -2.57 6.35 1.04
C LEU A 166 -3.26 6.18 2.40
N THR A 167 -2.49 6.14 3.49
CA THR A 167 -3.02 5.93 4.85
C THR A 167 -3.95 7.07 5.28
N VAL A 168 -3.57 8.31 4.98
CA VAL A 168 -4.39 9.49 5.22
C VAL A 168 -5.68 9.42 4.38
N GLY A 169 -5.58 9.04 3.11
CA GLY A 169 -6.74 8.82 2.25
C GLY A 169 -7.70 7.77 2.80
N LEU A 170 -7.19 6.64 3.29
CA LEU A 170 -8.02 5.61 3.93
C LEU A 170 -8.78 6.16 5.13
N LYS A 171 -8.08 6.87 6.01
CA LYS A 171 -8.71 7.43 7.21
C LYS A 171 -9.85 8.38 6.84
N PHE A 172 -9.60 9.39 6.02
CA PHE A 172 -10.60 10.45 5.82
C PHE A 172 -11.73 10.11 4.85
N TYR A 173 -11.55 9.12 3.96
CA TYR A 173 -12.59 8.74 2.99
C TYR A 173 -13.39 7.49 3.39
N PHE A 174 -12.89 6.68 4.33
CA PHE A 174 -13.53 5.39 4.67
C PHE A 174 -13.84 5.18 6.15
N PHE A 175 -13.03 5.70 7.07
CA PHE A 175 -13.08 5.32 8.49
C PHE A 175 -13.30 6.50 9.45
#